data_AF-A0A0R2JAV4-F1
#
_entry.id   AF-A0A0R2JAV4-F1
#
_cell.length_a   1.000
_cell.length_b   1.000
_cell.length_c   1.000
_cell.angle_alpha   90.00
_cell.angle_beta   90.00
_cell.angle_gamma   90.00
#
_symmetry.space_group_name_H-M   'P 1'
#
loop_
_entity.id
_entity.type
_entity.pdbx_description
1 polymer ?
#
loop_
_entity_poly.entity_id
_entity_poly.type
_entity_poly.pdbx_seq_one_letter_code
_entity_poly.pdbx_strand_id
1 'polypeptide(L)'
;MTDAVKTALKGVKLSGFDGTNDSFGPLKIVPVSRVWGLNVVVFGFSFYFIELDKKQVRQVKKEISYQLSLYAKQKGLVTVNDKSPLVISDIWFREGKLNIEIAYLVNQQTIGYVNDIEKLEK
;
A
#
# COMPACT_ATOMS: atom_id res chain seq x y z
N MET A 1 -6.68 4.09 -8.37
CA MET A 1 -6.09 3.39 -7.22
C MET A 1 -6.24 1.87 -7.28
N THR A 2 -7.43 1.33 -7.53
CA THR A 2 -7.59 -0.13 -7.75
C THR A 2 -6.67 -0.68 -8.84
N ASP A 3 -6.55 0.02 -9.97
CA ASP A 3 -5.62 -0.36 -11.04
C ASP A 3 -4.16 -0.23 -10.64
N ALA A 4 -3.82 0.75 -9.80
CA ALA A 4 -2.46 0.93 -9.28
C ALA A 4 -2.02 -0.31 -8.48
N VAL A 5 -2.89 -0.78 -7.60
CA VAL A 5 -2.60 -1.95 -6.76
C VAL A 5 -2.62 -3.24 -7.55
N LYS A 6 -3.58 -3.41 -8.46
CA LYS A 6 -3.61 -4.58 -9.36
C LYS A 6 -2.34 -4.67 -10.20
N THR A 7 -1.90 -3.56 -10.77
CA THR A 7 -0.63 -3.49 -11.52
C THR A 7 0.56 -3.75 -10.61
N ALA A 8 0.58 -3.16 -9.41
CA ALA A 8 1.66 -3.35 -8.46
C ALA A 8 1.80 -4.82 -8.03
N LEU A 9 0.69 -5.50 -7.71
CA LEU A 9 0.70 -6.90 -7.31
C LEU A 9 1.12 -7.84 -8.46
N LYS A 10 0.70 -7.58 -9.70
CA LYS A 10 1.17 -8.36 -10.88
C LYS A 10 2.68 -8.24 -11.12
N GLY A 11 3.28 -7.14 -10.70
CA GLY A 11 4.72 -6.93 -10.77
C GLY A 11 5.50 -7.69 -9.69
N VAL A 12 4.82 -8.19 -8.65
CA VAL A 12 5.48 -8.89 -7.55
C VAL A 12 5.96 -10.27 -8.01
N LYS A 13 7.26 -10.53 -7.86
CA LYS A 13 7.87 -11.83 -8.10
C LYS A 13 8.32 -12.44 -6.77
N LEU A 14 7.43 -13.22 -6.15
CA LEU A 14 7.76 -14.04 -4.97
C LEU A 14 7.51 -15.52 -5.25
N SER A 15 8.31 -16.39 -4.63
CA SER A 15 8.05 -17.83 -4.67
C SER A 15 6.69 -18.11 -4.01
N GLY A 16 5.76 -18.72 -4.75
CA GLY A 16 4.40 -19.00 -4.29
C GLY A 16 3.40 -17.84 -4.42
N PHE A 17 3.79 -16.70 -4.98
CA PHE A 17 2.89 -15.57 -5.27
C PHE A 17 3.29 -14.85 -6.56
N ASP A 18 2.43 -14.92 -7.57
CA ASP A 18 2.61 -14.23 -8.85
C ASP A 18 1.66 -13.04 -9.04
N GLY A 19 0.83 -12.74 -8.03
CA GLY A 19 -0.15 -11.67 -8.08
C GLY A 19 -1.29 -11.89 -9.08
N THR A 20 -1.45 -13.09 -9.63
CA THR A 20 -2.46 -13.43 -10.64
C THR A 20 -3.54 -14.39 -10.16
N ASN A 21 -3.24 -15.25 -9.17
CA ASN A 21 -4.14 -16.31 -8.72
C ASN A 21 -4.98 -15.98 -7.47
N ASP A 22 -4.80 -14.82 -6.84
CA ASP A 22 -5.55 -14.47 -5.63
C ASP A 22 -6.77 -13.60 -5.92
N SER A 23 -7.91 -14.03 -5.38
CA SER A 23 -9.12 -13.22 -5.36
C SER A 23 -8.85 -11.97 -4.52
N PHE A 24 -8.65 -10.83 -5.19
CA PHE A 24 -8.64 -9.54 -4.52
C PHE A 24 -9.93 -9.43 -3.70
N GLY A 25 -9.79 -9.26 -2.38
CA GLY A 25 -10.92 -8.89 -1.55
C GLY A 25 -11.50 -7.54 -2.05
N PRO A 26 -12.75 -7.21 -1.68
CA PRO A 26 -13.34 -5.95 -2.08
C PRO A 26 -12.42 -4.78 -1.68
N LEU A 27 -12.21 -3.83 -2.61
CA LEU A 27 -11.54 -2.57 -2.30
C LEU A 27 -12.24 -1.96 -1.10
N LYS A 28 -11.51 -1.79 0.00
CA LYS A 28 -12.03 -1.11 1.18
C LYS A 28 -11.37 0.24 1.29
N ILE A 29 -12.13 1.28 1.01
CA ILE A 29 -11.72 2.63 1.39
C ILE A 29 -11.85 2.69 2.91
N VAL A 30 -10.72 2.76 3.62
CA VAL A 30 -10.71 2.86 5.08
C VAL A 30 -10.83 4.35 5.42
N PRO A 31 -11.93 4.80 6.04
CA PRO A 31 -12.04 6.18 6.48
C PRO A 31 -11.14 6.38 7.70
N VAL A 32 -9.91 6.84 7.45
CA VAL A 32 -8.96 7.25 8.49
C VAL A 32 -9.29 8.64 9.09
N SER A 33 -10.31 9.30 8.54
CA SER A 33 -10.73 10.66 8.90
C SER A 33 -11.21 10.82 10.35
N ARG A 34 -11.68 9.75 11.00
CA ARG A 34 -12.16 9.81 12.39
C ARG A 34 -11.03 10.13 13.39
N VAL A 35 -9.78 9.84 13.02
CA VAL A 35 -8.59 10.08 13.85
C VAL A 35 -7.69 11.17 13.24
N TRP A 36 -7.61 11.25 11.91
CA TRP A 36 -6.63 12.09 11.22
C TRP A 36 -7.23 13.27 10.42
N GLY A 37 -8.57 13.40 10.39
CA GLY A 37 -9.27 14.50 9.73
C GLY A 37 -9.70 14.23 8.27
N LEU A 38 -10.57 15.09 7.74
CA LEU A 38 -11.34 14.87 6.49
C LEU A 38 -10.50 14.78 5.19
N ASN A 39 -9.21 15.12 5.23
CA ASN A 39 -8.38 15.27 4.02
C ASN A 39 -7.28 14.21 3.85
N VAL A 40 -7.21 13.19 4.71
CA VAL A 40 -6.24 12.10 4.56
C VAL A 40 -6.69 11.11 3.49
N VAL A 41 -5.81 10.80 2.53
CA VAL A 41 -6.11 9.95 1.38
C VAL A 41 -5.37 8.61 1.48
N VAL A 42 -6.06 7.59 1.98
CA VAL A 42 -5.53 6.22 2.17
C VAL A 42 -6.51 5.19 1.62
N PHE A 43 -5.97 4.17 0.97
CA PHE A 43 -6.74 3.06 0.37
C PHE A 43 -6.28 1.74 0.97
N GLY A 44 -7.23 0.96 1.50
CA GLY A 44 -6.97 -0.35 2.07
C GLY A 44 -7.26 -1.49 1.09
N PHE A 45 -6.38 -2.48 1.10
CA PHE A 45 -6.48 -3.67 0.26
C PHE A 45 -6.27 -4.90 1.12
N SER A 46 -7.08 -5.92 0.89
CA SER A 46 -6.94 -7.22 1.55
C SER A 46 -7.05 -8.31 0.49
N PHE A 47 -6.15 -9.28 0.52
CA PHE A 47 -6.19 -10.43 -0.37
C PHE A 47 -5.70 -11.67 0.36
N TYR A 48 -6.26 -12.83 -0.01
CA TYR A 48 -5.77 -14.10 0.49
C TYR A 48 -4.32 -14.27 0.04
N PHE A 49 -3.50 -14.80 0.95
CA PHE A 49 -2.07 -14.89 0.74
C PHE A 49 -1.53 -16.09 1.53
N ILE A 50 -0.49 -16.75 1.02
CA ILE A 50 0.21 -17.80 1.76
C ILE A 50 0.86 -17.21 3.01
N GLU A 51 0.88 -17.92 4.14
CA GLU A 51 1.50 -17.36 5.35
C GLU A 51 2.97 -16.96 5.09
N LEU A 52 3.33 -15.74 5.45
CA LEU A 52 4.66 -15.17 5.24
C LEU A 52 5.37 -14.94 6.57
N ASP A 53 6.66 -15.28 6.59
CA ASP A 53 7.53 -14.82 7.66
C ASP A 53 7.80 -13.29 7.55
N LYS A 54 8.35 -12.70 8.63
CA LYS A 54 8.66 -11.27 8.68
C LYS A 54 9.62 -10.79 7.58
N LYS A 55 10.55 -11.64 7.11
CA LYS A 55 11.50 -11.30 6.06
C LYS A 55 10.79 -11.24 4.70
N GLN A 56 9.91 -12.19 4.43
CA GLN A 56 9.09 -12.22 3.23
C GLN A 56 8.11 -11.04 3.17
N VAL A 57 7.47 -10.68 4.29
CA VAL A 57 6.60 -9.48 4.35
C VAL A 57 7.39 -8.21 3.99
N ARG A 58 8.62 -8.04 4.50
CA ARG A 58 9.48 -6.91 4.13
C ARG A 58 9.84 -6.92 2.64
N GLN A 59 10.11 -8.09 2.07
CA GLN A 59 10.40 -8.24 0.64
C GLN A 59 9.18 -7.87 -0.22
N VAL A 60 7.99 -8.32 0.16
CA VAL A 60 6.72 -7.94 -0.47
C VAL A 60 6.51 -6.43 -0.40
N LYS A 61 6.67 -5.82 0.79
CA LYS A 61 6.56 -4.35 0.97
C LYS A 61 7.50 -3.60 0.00
N LYS A 62 8.75 -4.06 -0.14
CA LYS A 62 9.74 -3.46 -1.04
C LYS A 62 9.33 -3.57 -2.50
N GLU A 63 8.90 -4.76 -2.94
CA GLU A 63 8.52 -4.99 -4.35
C GLU A 63 7.26 -4.20 -4.72
N ILE A 64 6.23 -4.25 -3.88
CA ILE A 64 5.00 -3.47 -4.11
C ILE A 64 5.32 -1.97 -4.12
N SER A 65 6.16 -1.48 -3.21
CA SER A 65 6.57 -0.06 -3.20
C SER A 65 7.28 0.33 -4.50
N TYR A 66 8.16 -0.54 -5.01
CA TYR A 66 8.83 -0.32 -6.30
C TYR A 66 7.82 -0.23 -7.44
N GLN A 67 6.89 -1.17 -7.54
CA GLN A 67 5.87 -1.17 -8.59
C GLN A 67 4.90 0.02 -8.49
N LEU A 68 4.54 0.44 -7.28
CA LEU A 68 3.74 1.65 -7.06
C LEU A 68 4.48 2.90 -7.55
N SER A 69 5.79 2.98 -7.33
CA SER A 69 6.61 4.09 -7.82
C SER A 69 6.66 4.15 -9.35
N LEU A 70 6.79 2.98 -10.01
CA LEU A 70 6.74 2.88 -11.47
C LEU A 70 5.37 3.28 -12.01
N TYR A 71 4.29 2.80 -11.39
CA TYR A 71 2.93 3.17 -11.76
C TYR A 71 2.70 4.68 -11.61
N ALA A 72 3.11 5.26 -10.50
CA ALA A 72 2.98 6.70 -10.24
C ALA A 72 3.71 7.52 -11.32
N LYS A 73 4.94 7.12 -11.68
CA LYS A 73 5.71 7.74 -12.76
C LYS A 73 5.02 7.61 -14.11
N GLN A 74 4.54 6.40 -14.46
CA GLN A 74 3.87 6.14 -15.74
C GLN A 74 2.57 6.97 -15.89
N LYS A 75 1.86 7.19 -14.79
CA LYS A 75 0.60 7.95 -14.77
C LYS A 75 0.78 9.45 -14.54
N GLY A 76 2.02 9.92 -14.39
CA GLY A 76 2.31 11.34 -14.11
C GLY A 76 1.72 11.82 -12.78
N LEU A 77 1.62 10.92 -11.79
CA LEU A 77 1.13 11.31 -10.47
C LEU A 77 2.14 12.25 -9.81
N VAL A 78 1.64 13.34 -9.24
CA VAL A 78 2.44 14.32 -8.50
C VAL A 78 2.24 14.14 -7.01
N THR A 79 3.24 14.59 -6.25
CA THR A 79 3.24 14.67 -4.79
C THR A 79 3.67 16.07 -4.38
N VAL A 80 3.37 16.47 -3.15
CA VAL A 80 3.77 17.77 -2.59
C VAL A 80 5.15 17.74 -1.91
N ASN A 81 5.91 16.65 -2.06
CA ASN A 81 7.25 16.45 -1.49
C ASN A 81 8.16 15.65 -2.45
N ASP A 82 9.38 15.31 -2.02
CA ASP A 82 10.33 14.54 -2.83
C ASP A 82 10.15 13.00 -2.71
N LYS A 83 9.10 12.52 -2.01
CA LYS A 83 8.81 11.09 -1.86
C LYS A 83 8.04 10.56 -3.09
N SER A 84 7.88 9.25 -3.21
CA SER A 84 6.96 8.70 -4.22
C SER A 84 5.52 9.14 -3.90
N PRO A 85 4.69 9.49 -4.91
CA PRO A 85 3.30 9.88 -4.64
C PRO A 85 2.47 8.80 -3.97
N LEU A 86 2.73 7.54 -4.28
CA LEU A 86 2.04 6.40 -3.67
C LEU A 86 2.99 5.67 -2.73
N VAL A 87 2.62 5.54 -1.45
CA VAL A 87 3.44 4.87 -0.43
C VAL A 87 2.62 3.86 0.35
N ILE A 88 3.21 2.73 0.70
CA ILE A 88 2.62 1.77 1.64
C ILE A 88 2.76 2.36 3.04
N SER A 89 1.66 2.80 3.64
CA SER A 89 1.65 3.33 5.00
C SER A 89 1.72 2.23 6.05
N ASP A 90 1.08 1.08 5.81
CA ASP A 90 1.06 -0.06 6.73
C ASP A 90 0.87 -1.38 5.94
N ILE A 91 1.38 -2.48 6.48
CA ILE A 91 1.25 -3.84 5.95
C ILE A 91 1.24 -4.87 7.08
N TRP A 92 0.20 -5.69 7.15
CA TRP A 92 0.07 -6.71 8.18
C TRP A 92 -0.68 -7.95 7.70
N PHE A 93 -0.42 -9.07 8.36
CA PHE A 93 -1.13 -10.32 8.13
C PHE A 93 -2.20 -10.51 9.21
N ARG A 94 -3.42 -10.88 8.80
CA ARG A 94 -4.52 -11.20 9.72
C ARG A 94 -5.49 -12.16 9.05
N GLU A 95 -5.89 -13.23 9.75
CA GLU A 95 -6.94 -14.16 9.31
C GLU A 95 -6.73 -14.71 7.88
N GLY A 96 -5.49 -15.11 7.54
CA GLY A 96 -5.17 -15.65 6.21
C GLY A 96 -5.09 -14.62 5.10
N LYS A 97 -5.11 -13.32 5.44
CA LYS A 97 -5.07 -12.22 4.47
C LYS A 97 -3.87 -11.31 4.73
N LEU A 98 -3.21 -10.93 3.65
CA LEU A 98 -2.30 -9.80 3.65
C LEU A 98 -3.13 -8.53 3.48
N ASN A 99 -2.95 -7.58 4.39
CA ASN A 99 -3.59 -6.28 4.36
C ASN A 99 -2.53 -5.23 4.06
N ILE A 100 -2.85 -4.30 3.17
CA ILE A 100 -1.97 -3.23 2.74
C ILE A 100 -2.76 -1.94 2.73
N GLU A 101 -2.20 -0.91 3.35
CA GLU A 101 -2.68 0.47 3.21
C GLU A 101 -1.74 1.27 2.33
N ILE A 102 -2.31 1.99 1.37
CA ILE A 102 -1.56 2.85 0.44
C ILE A 102 -2.05 4.27 0.58
N ALA A 103 -1.15 5.15 0.99
CA ALA A 103 -1.38 6.58 1.08
C ALA A 103 -1.02 7.27 -0.25
N TYR A 104 -1.84 8.23 -0.68
CA TYR A 104 -1.53 9.11 -1.80
C TYR A 104 -1.10 10.49 -1.27
N LEU A 105 0.17 10.83 -1.40
CA LEU A 105 0.81 12.03 -0.84
C LEU A 105 0.47 13.34 -1.60
N VAL A 106 -0.82 13.60 -1.81
CA VAL A 106 -1.32 14.79 -2.52
C VAL A 106 -1.46 16.03 -1.65
N ASN A 107 -1.34 15.88 -0.33
CA ASN A 107 -1.49 16.98 0.61
C ASN A 107 -0.67 16.75 1.88
N GLN A 108 -0.49 17.82 2.65
CA GLN A 108 0.30 17.81 3.88
C GLN A 108 -0.34 16.93 4.97
N GLN A 109 -1.67 16.79 4.98
CA GLN A 109 -2.38 15.96 5.96
C GLN A 109 -2.04 14.48 5.78
N THR A 110 -1.98 14.01 4.54
CA THR A 110 -1.62 12.61 4.23
C THR A 110 -0.14 12.35 4.49
N ILE A 111 0.74 13.34 4.27
CA ILE A 111 2.15 13.25 4.67
C ILE A 111 2.29 13.16 6.20
N GLY A 112 1.56 14.00 6.94
CA GLY A 112 1.53 13.98 8.40
C GLY A 112 1.12 12.61 8.93
N TYR A 113 0.02 12.06 8.37
CA TYR A 113 -0.42 10.69 8.66
C TYR A 113 0.70 9.67 8.49
N VAL A 114 1.33 9.61 7.30
CA VAL A 114 2.38 8.62 7.03
C VAL A 114 3.56 8.78 7.99
N ASN A 115 3.98 10.01 8.29
CA ASN A 115 5.08 10.26 9.23
C ASN A 115 4.73 9.81 10.66
N ASP A 116 3.47 9.90 11.08
CA ASP A 116 3.05 9.44 12.40
C ASP A 116 2.94 7.92 12.47
N ILE A 117 2.47 7.25 11.41
CA ILE A 117 2.53 5.78 11.32
C ILE A 117 3.98 5.27 11.35
N GLU A 118 4.90 5.91 10.62
CA GLU A 118 6.33 5.58 10.64
C GLU A 118 6.96 5.69 12.05
N LYS A 119 6.42 6.54 12.93
CA LYS A 119 6.87 6.63 14.34
C LYS A 119 6.31 5.51 15.21
N LEU A 120 5.14 4.97 14.89
CA LEU A 120 4.52 3.87 15.64
C LEU A 120 5.12 2.50 15.28
N GLU A 121 5.65 2.35 14.07
CA GLU A 121 6.34 1.11 13.63
C GLU A 121 7.80 0.98 14.14
N LYS A 122 8.35 2.02 14.79
CA LYS A 122 9.71 2.04 15.37
C LYS A 122 9.73 1.60 16.83
#